data_AF-A0A3B0SU52-F1
#
_entry.id   AF-A0A3B0SU52-F1
#
_cell.length_a   1.000
_cell.length_b   1.000
_cell.length_c   1.000
_cell.angle_alpha   90.00
_cell.angle_beta   90.00
_cell.angle_gamma   90.00
#
_symmetry.space_group_name_H-M   'P 1'
#
loop_
_entity.id
_entity.type
_entity.pdbx_description
1 polymer ?
#
loop_
_entity_poly.entity_id
_entity_poly.type
_entity_poly.pdbx_seq_one_letter_code
_entity_poly.pdbx_strand_id
1 'polypeptide(L)' 'MADGSIDRDAKPTEDISVLEVFGIETNMIVKGFAGRTERVPDIDPTYKFDPDTTLAILAGFSHNRR' A
#
# COMPACT_ATOMS: atom_id res chain seq x y z
N MET A 1 27.19 -0.98 6.85
CA MET A 1 26.90 -1.88 5.71
C MET A 1 25.63 -1.35 5.09
N ALA A 2 25.70 -0.78 3.89
CA ALA A 2 24.56 -0.17 3.23
C ALA A 2 24.66 -0.52 1.75
N ASP A 3 23.99 -1.59 1.34
CA ASP A 3 23.79 -1.89 -0.07
C ASP A 3 22.53 -2.75 -0.26
N GLY A 4 21.37 -2.15 0.01
CA GLY A 4 20.13 -2.62 -0.58
C GLY A 4 19.96 -1.86 -1.89
N SER A 5 20.40 -2.43 -3.00
CA SER A 5 20.15 -1.87 -4.34
C SER A 5 18.64 -1.95 -4.65
N ILE A 6 17.90 -0.99 -4.12
CA ILE A 6 16.48 -0.75 -4.44
C ILE A 6 16.41 -0.21 -5.85
N ASP A 7 15.81 -1.00 -6.73
CA ASP A 7 15.44 -0.56 -8.07
C ASP A 7 14.51 0.66 -7.95
N ARG A 8 15.04 1.84 -8.28
CA ARG A 8 14.30 3.11 -8.16
C ARG A 8 13.11 3.16 -9.10
N ASP A 9 13.11 2.33 -10.13
CA ASP A 9 12.08 2.26 -11.16
C ASP A 9 11.11 1.10 -10.95
N ALA A 10 11.18 0.41 -9.80
CA ALA A 10 10.24 -0.63 -9.44
C ALA A 10 8.80 -0.08 -9.46
N LYS A 11 7.92 -0.78 -10.17
CA LYS A 11 6.50 -0.45 -10.28
C LYS A 11 5.65 -1.43 -9.49
N PRO A 12 4.54 -0.99 -8.88
CA PRO A 12 3.53 -1.88 -8.34
C PRO A 12 2.92 -2.76 -9.45
N THR A 13 2.85 -4.07 -9.24
CA THR A 13 2.35 -5.03 -10.25
C THR A 13 1.13 -5.81 -9.77
N GLU A 14 1.05 -6.08 -8.47
CA GLU A 14 0.06 -6.98 -7.89
C GLU A 14 -1.27 -6.27 -7.68
N ASP A 15 -2.36 -6.93 -8.05
CA ASP A 15 -3.71 -6.48 -7.71
C ASP A 15 -4.03 -6.91 -6.28
N ILE A 16 -4.36 -5.93 -5.44
CA ILE A 16 -4.66 -6.14 -4.03
C ILE A 16 -6.08 -5.69 -3.73
N SER A 17 -6.87 -6.59 -3.13
CA SER A 17 -8.21 -6.30 -2.64
C SER A 17 -8.14 -5.47 -1.35
N VAL A 18 -8.77 -4.29 -1.36
CA VAL A 18 -8.83 -3.43 -0.18
C VAL A 18 -9.68 -4.05 0.93
N LEU A 19 -10.74 -4.77 0.56
CA LEU A 19 -11.58 -5.51 1.50
C LEU A 19 -10.79 -6.59 2.25
N GLU A 20 -9.99 -7.39 1.53
CA GLU A 20 -9.27 -8.51 2.13
C GLU A 20 -8.13 -8.04 3.05
N VAL A 21 -7.44 -6.96 2.67
CA VAL A 21 -6.28 -6.47 3.42
C VAL A 21 -6.68 -5.55 4.58
N PHE A 22 -7.61 -4.64 4.35
CA PHE A 22 -7.98 -3.61 5.30
C PHE A 22 -9.34 -3.83 5.97
N GLY A 23 -10.13 -4.80 5.52
CA GLY A 23 -11.46 -5.09 6.07
C GLY A 23 -12.50 -4.01 5.75
N ILE A 24 -12.24 -3.15 4.76
CA ILE A 24 -13.15 -2.08 4.35
C ILE A 24 -14.13 -2.63 3.32
N GLU A 25 -15.44 -2.48 3.55
CA GLU A 25 -16.49 -2.92 2.61
C GLU A 25 -16.47 -2.11 1.30
N THR A 26 -15.61 -2.54 0.36
CA THR A 26 -15.46 -1.92 -0.95
C THR A 26 -15.01 -2.94 -2.00
N ASN A 27 -15.38 -2.70 -3.26
CA ASN A 27 -14.90 -3.47 -4.42
C ASN A 27 -13.60 -2.88 -5.01
N MET A 28 -12.92 -2.00 -4.27
CA MET A 28 -11.69 -1.35 -4.73
C MET A 28 -10.53 -2.34 -4.79
N ILE A 29 -9.82 -2.32 -5.93
CA ILE A 29 -8.56 -3.02 -6.15
C ILE A 29 -7.48 -1.97 -6.41
N VAL A 30 -6.32 -2.13 -5.79
CA VAL A 30 -5.17 -1.22 -5.92
C VAL A 30 -3.92 -1.98 -6.34
N LYS A 31 -2.97 -1.30 -6.99
CA LYS A 31 -1.69 -1.90 -7.35
C LYS A 31 -0.70 -1.82 -6.19
N GLY A 32 -0.12 -2.95 -5.80
CA GLY A 32 0.92 -3.08 -4.78
C GLY A 32 2.22 -3.69 -5.31
N PHE A 33 3.28 -3.58 -4.52
CA PHE A 33 4.56 -4.26 -4.79
C PHE A 33 4.48 -5.72 -4.36
N ALA A 34 5.06 -6.64 -5.14
CA ALA A 34 5.05 -8.07 -4.85
C ALA A 34 5.80 -8.46 -3.57
N GLY A 35 6.74 -7.62 -3.11
CA GLY A 35 7.57 -7.89 -1.95
C GLY A 35 7.76 -6.66 -1.06
N ARG A 36 7.92 -6.92 0.23
CA ARG A 36 8.31 -5.91 1.21
C ARG A 36 9.77 -5.52 1.01
N THR A 37 10.09 -4.24 1.21
CA THR A 37 11.47 -3.72 1.17
C THR A 37 11.84 -3.09 2.50
N GLU A 38 13.12 -2.76 2.69
CA GLU A 38 13.64 -2.07 3.89
C GLU A 38 12.97 -0.71 4.15
N ARG A 39 12.36 -0.10 3.12
CA ARG A 39 11.63 1.18 3.22
C ARG A 39 10.23 1.03 3.80
N VAL A 40 9.70 -0.20 3.85
CA VAL A 40 8.39 -0.46 4.43
C VAL A 40 8.59 -0.64 5.94
N PRO A 41 7.96 0.20 6.78
CA PRO A 41 8.07 0.10 8.23
C PRO A 41 7.33 -1.13 8.78
N ASP A 42 7.72 -1.56 9.97
CA ASP A 42 7.04 -2.63 10.70
C ASP A 42 5.63 -2.22 11.10
N ILE A 43 4.77 -3.22 11.31
CA ILE A 43 3.39 -2.99 11.75
C ILE A 43 3.43 -2.44 13.17
N ASP A 44 2.85 -1.25 13.35
CA ASP A 44 2.70 -0.63 14.66
C ASP A 44 1.41 -1.13 15.32
N PRO A 45 1.48 -1.90 16.43
CA PRO A 45 0.30 -2.41 17.12
C PRO A 45 -0.52 -1.31 17.83
N THR A 46 0.04 -0.11 17.98
CA THR A 46 -0.63 1.04 18.60
C THR A 46 -1.32 1.96 17.59
N TYR A 47 -1.11 1.72 16.29
CA TYR A 47 -1.73 2.50 15.23
C TYR A 47 -3.25 2.46 15.33
N LYS A 48 -3.88 3.63 15.19
CA LYS A 48 -5.33 3.77 15.14
C LYS A 48 -5.77 3.81 13.69
N PHE A 49 -6.39 2.72 13.26
CA PHE A 49 -6.86 2.57 11.89
C PHE A 49 -8.09 3.44 11.63
N ASP A 50 -8.01 4.28 10.60
CA ASP A 50 -9.11 5.11 10.10
C ASP A 50 -9.47 4.67 8.67
N PRO A 51 -10.65 4.02 8.48
CA PRO A 51 -11.05 3.48 7.18
C PRO A 51 -11.20 4.55 6.09
N ASP A 52 -11.79 5.70 6.44
CA ASP A 52 -12.11 6.77 5.49
C ASP A 52 -10.83 7.42 4.93
N THR A 53 -9.88 7.72 5.81
CA THR A 53 -8.56 8.26 5.45
C THR A 53 -7.80 7.26 4.59
N THR A 54 -7.82 5.98 4.96
CA THR A 54 -7.16 4.93 4.18
C THR A 54 -7.76 4.83 2.77
N LEU A 55 -9.08 4.84 2.65
CA LEU A 55 -9.77 4.78 1.36
C LEU A 55 -9.46 6.01 0.49
N ALA A 56 -9.43 7.21 1.07
CA ALA A 56 -9.08 8.44 0.36
C ALA A 56 -7.65 8.42 -0.19
N ILE A 57 -6.69 7.91 0.60
CA ILE A 57 -5.29 7.75 0.18
C ILE A 57 -5.18 6.74 -0.97
N LEU A 58 -5.80 5.56 -0.82
CA LEU A 58 -5.79 4.50 -1.83
C LEU A 58 -6.43 4.95 -3.15
N ALA A 59 -7.55 5.66 -3.09
CA ALA A 59 -8.19 6.25 -4.25
C ALA A 59 -7.28 7.27 -4.96
N GLY A 60 -6.53 8.06 -4.19
CA GLY A 60 -5.55 9.01 -4.71
C GLY A 60 -4.43 8.35 -5.51
N PHE A 61 -3.90 7.22 -5.02
CA PHE A 61 -2.85 6.46 -5.68
C PHE A 61 -3.35 5.70 -6.92
N SER A 62 -4.50 5.02 -6.84
CA SER A 62 -4.97 4.16 -7.94
C SER A 62 -5.51 4.94 -9.15
N HIS A 63 -6.03 6.15 -8.93
CA HIS A 63 -6.68 6.94 -9.98
C HIS A 63 -5.87 8.18 -10.40
N ASN A 64 -4.56 8.21 -10.12
CA ASN A 64 -3.64 9.23 -10.60
C ASN A 64 -4.15 10.66 -10.35
N ARG A 65 -4.60 10.94 -9.12
CA ARG A 65 -4.94 12.32 -8.73
C ARG A 65 -3.70 13.19 -8.44
N ARG A 66 -2.49 12.64 -8.65
CA ARG A 66 -1.18 13.32 -8.67
C ARG A 66 -0.22 12.58 -9.60
#